data_AF-A0AAV0W154-F1
#
_entry.id   AF-A0AAV0W154-F1
#
_cell.length_a   1.000
_cell.length_b   1.000
_cell.length_c   1.000
_cell.angle_alpha   90.00
_cell.angle_beta   90.00
_cell.angle_gamma   90.00
#
_symmetry.space_group_name_H-M   'P 1'
#
loop_
_entity.id
_entity.type
_entity.pdbx_description
1 polymer ?
#
loop_
_entity_poly.entity_id
_entity_poly.type
_entity_poly.pdbx_seq_one_letter_code
_entity_poly.pdbx_strand_id
1 'polypeptide(L)'
;MDLVKTGSNKCEKIFCLRSEQKKSGIVCVFYEIDRKMPNISKGTLVLCTGHVKGKNKLQVFTIREIHEDKASFDRISLVSHWTINDILIYKV
;
A
#
# COMPACT_ATOMS: atom_id res chain seq x y z
N MET A 1 -18.88 2.11 -0.12
CA MET A 1 -18.11 2.59 -1.30
C MET A 1 -16.74 3.07 -0.86
N ASP A 2 -15.69 2.25 -0.97
CA ASP A 2 -14.29 2.72 -0.96
C ASP A 2 -13.58 1.95 -2.08
N LEU A 3 -13.87 2.39 -3.30
CA LEU A 3 -13.42 1.81 -4.56
C LEU A 3 -11.95 2.18 -4.81
N VAL A 4 -11.23 1.31 -5.52
CA VAL A 4 -10.06 1.74 -6.31
C VAL A 4 -10.54 2.89 -7.21
N LYS A 5 -9.97 4.07 -7.04
CA LYS A 5 -10.31 5.27 -7.82
C LYS A 5 -9.39 5.36 -9.02
N THR A 6 -9.90 5.84 -10.15
CA THR A 6 -9.03 6.25 -11.25
C THR A 6 -8.48 7.63 -10.93
N GLY A 7 -7.16 7.82 -11.11
CA GLY A 7 -6.50 9.09 -10.85
C GLY A 7 -6.72 10.12 -11.96
N SER A 8 -5.84 11.13 -12.01
CA SER A 8 -5.90 12.18 -13.04
C SER A 8 -5.65 11.60 -14.42
N ASN A 9 -4.80 10.58 -14.49
CA ASN A 9 -4.57 9.80 -15.70
C ASN A 9 -5.42 8.53 -15.68
N LYS A 10 -5.93 8.11 -16.84
CA LYS A 10 -6.76 6.89 -16.97
C LYS A 10 -6.05 5.62 -16.50
N CYS A 11 -4.73 5.58 -16.61
CA CYS A 11 -3.89 4.47 -16.16
C CYS A 11 -3.64 4.48 -14.64
N GLU A 12 -3.94 5.56 -13.93
CA GLU A 12 -3.72 5.63 -12.48
C GLU A 12 -4.85 4.93 -11.73
N LYS A 13 -4.48 3.97 -10.89
CA LYS A 13 -5.36 3.31 -9.92
C LYS A 13 -4.92 3.68 -8.52
N ILE A 14 -5.81 4.31 -7.77
CA ILE A 14 -5.55 4.86 -6.45
C ILE A 14 -6.36 4.08 -5.42
N PHE A 15 -5.69 3.57 -4.40
CA PHE A 15 -6.32 2.85 -3.29
C PHE A 15 -5.62 3.20 -1.97
N CYS A 16 -6.20 2.78 -0.85
CA CYS A 16 -5.66 3.08 0.47
C CYS A 16 -5.39 1.77 1.21
N LEU A 17 -4.14 1.57 1.65
CA LEU A 17 -3.82 0.51 2.59
C LEU A 17 -3.95 1.05 4.00
N ARG A 18 -4.65 0.32 4.85
CA ARG A 18 -4.77 0.64 6.27
C ARG A 18 -4.15 -0.49 7.06
N SER A 19 -3.42 -0.14 8.10
CA SER A 19 -3.05 -1.10 9.14
C SER A 19 -4.28 -1.39 10.00
N GLU A 20 -4.49 -2.62 10.42
CA GLU A 20 -5.54 -2.93 11.40
C GLU A 20 -5.26 -2.31 12.76
N GLN A 21 -3.98 -2.09 13.10
CA GLN A 21 -3.57 -1.61 14.41
C GLN A 21 -3.59 -0.07 14.53
N LYS A 22 -3.61 0.68 13.42
CA LYS A 22 -3.58 2.15 13.42
C LYS A 22 -4.66 2.75 12.53
N LYS A 23 -5.21 3.90 12.95
CA LYS A 23 -6.13 4.72 12.13
C LYS A 23 -5.47 5.34 10.88
N SER A 24 -4.14 5.32 10.77
CA SER A 24 -3.39 5.89 9.66
C SER A 24 -3.36 4.93 8.46
N GLY A 25 -3.70 5.43 7.27
CA GLY A 25 -3.57 4.70 6.01
C GLY A 25 -2.61 5.39 5.04
N ILE A 26 -1.97 4.60 4.19
CA ILE A 26 -1.08 5.07 3.11
C ILE A 26 -1.83 5.08 1.78
N VAL A 27 -1.66 6.16 1.02
CA VAL A 27 -2.25 6.29 -0.31
C VAL A 27 -1.36 5.58 -1.32
N CYS A 28 -1.90 4.56 -1.98
CA CYS A 28 -1.22 3.80 -3.00
C CYS A 28 -1.64 4.26 -4.39
N VAL A 29 -0.67 4.39 -5.29
CA VAL A 29 -0.89 4.69 -6.71
C VAL A 29 -0.24 3.60 -7.55
N PHE A 30 -1.04 2.89 -8.33
CA PHE A 30 -0.61 1.88 -9.29
C PHE A 30 -0.85 2.41 -10.71
N TYR A 31 0.12 2.24 -11.59
CA TYR A 31 0.01 2.66 -12.99
C TYR A 31 -0.24 1.44 -13.87
N GLU A 32 -1.44 1.37 -14.45
CA GLU A 32 -1.82 0.36 -15.43
C GLU A 32 -1.32 0.73 -16.84
N ILE A 33 -0.01 0.86 -16.99
CA ILE A 33 0.62 1.13 -18.30
C ILE A 33 0.95 -0.21 -18.97
N ASP A 34 1.84 -0.99 -18.35
CA ASP A 34 2.32 -2.28 -18.89
C ASP A 34 1.66 -3.50 -18.26
N ARG A 35 0.87 -3.29 -17.19
CA ARG A 35 0.26 -4.37 -16.39
C ARG A 35 -1.07 -3.92 -15.82
N LYS A 36 -2.02 -4.85 -15.71
CA LYS A 36 -3.30 -4.58 -15.04
C LYS A 36 -3.15 -4.75 -13.52
N MET A 37 -3.88 -3.93 -12.78
CA MET A 37 -4.06 -4.11 -11.35
C MET A 37 -4.87 -5.39 -11.15
N PRO A 38 -4.40 -6.34 -10.32
CA PRO A 38 -5.18 -7.52 -10.00
C PRO A 38 -6.48 -7.13 -9.29
N ASN A 39 -7.52 -7.94 -9.49
CA ASN A 39 -8.83 -7.68 -8.92
C ASN A 39 -8.80 -7.97 -7.41
N ILE A 40 -8.74 -6.93 -6.59
CA ILE A 40 -8.59 -7.03 -5.15
C ILE A 40 -9.80 -6.39 -4.48
N SER A 41 -10.43 -7.16 -3.59
CA SER A 41 -11.59 -6.71 -2.84
C SER A 41 -11.17 -5.85 -1.64
N LYS A 42 -12.08 -4.96 -1.23
CA LYS A 42 -11.88 -4.21 0.01
C LYS A 42 -11.84 -5.19 1.19
N GLY A 43 -10.87 -4.99 2.09
CA GLY A 43 -10.67 -5.85 3.26
C GLY A 43 -9.71 -7.01 3.02
N THR A 44 -9.26 -7.21 1.77
CA THR A 44 -8.23 -8.18 1.45
C THR A 44 -6.87 -7.74 1.99
N LEU A 45 -6.15 -8.68 2.60
CA LEU A 45 -4.76 -8.49 2.99
C LEU A 45 -3.86 -8.62 1.75
N VAL A 46 -3.03 -7.60 1.53
CA VAL A 46 -2.20 -7.53 0.32
C VAL A 46 -0.77 -7.13 0.65
N LEU A 47 0.18 -7.65 -0.11
CA LEU A 47 1.55 -7.16 -0.16
C LEU A 47 1.69 -6.21 -1.33
N CYS A 48 2.09 -4.97 -1.05
CA CYS A 48 2.48 -4.01 -2.06
C CYS A 48 3.99 -3.77 -2.00
N THR A 49 4.65 -3.79 -3.14
CA THR A 49 6.03 -3.29 -3.28
C THR A 49 6.02 -2.03 -4.14
N GLY A 50 6.92 -1.10 -3.85
CA GLY A 50 6.92 0.18 -4.53
C GLY A 50 7.87 1.19 -3.92
N HIS A 51 7.84 2.41 -4.45
CA HIS A 51 8.63 3.52 -3.94
C HIS A 51 7.77 4.44 -3.09
N VAL A 52 8.25 4.75 -1.89
CA VAL A 52 7.64 5.79 -1.06
C VAL A 52 7.91 7.16 -1.71
N LYS A 53 6.85 7.92 -1.94
CA LYS A 53 6.88 9.26 -2.53
C LYS A 53 6.31 10.25 -1.51
N GLY A 54 7.18 11.00 -0.85
CA GLY A 54 6.76 11.92 0.24
C GLY A 54 6.39 11.16 1.52
N LYS A 55 5.53 11.76 2.36
CA LYS A 55 5.26 11.24 3.71
C LYS A 55 4.19 10.14 3.78
N ASN A 56 3.23 10.10 2.85
CA ASN A 56 2.09 9.20 2.94
C ASN A 56 1.57 8.67 1.59
N LYS A 57 2.46 8.56 0.59
CA LYS A 57 2.13 8.00 -0.72
C LYS A 57 3.12 6.92 -1.12
N LEU A 58 2.60 5.79 -1.61
CA LEU A 58 3.36 4.68 -2.16
C LEU A 58 3.05 4.56 -3.66
N GLN A 59 4.06 4.72 -4.51
CA GLN A 59 3.96 4.36 -5.92
C GLN A 59 4.18 2.84 -6.02
N VAL A 60 3.09 2.10 -6.24
CA VAL A 60 3.08 0.64 -6.22
C VAL A 60 3.54 0.10 -7.56
N PHE A 61 4.47 -0.85 -7.50
CA PHE A 61 4.91 -1.63 -8.64
C PHE A 61 4.21 -2.98 -8.66
N THR A 62 4.29 -3.75 -7.58
CA THR A 62 3.61 -5.05 -7.52
C THR A 62 2.62 -5.05 -6.39
N ILE A 63 1.51 -5.73 -6.62
CA ILE A 63 0.49 -6.00 -5.60
C ILE A 63 0.07 -7.47 -5.72
N ARG A 64 0.02 -8.17 -4.59
CA ARG A 64 -0.46 -9.55 -4.51
C ARG A 64 -1.28 -9.75 -3.25
N GLU A 65 -2.36 -10.51 -3.37
CA GLU A 65 -3.13 -10.99 -2.23
C GLU A 65 -2.31 -11.99 -1.42
N ILE A 66 -2.47 -11.95 -0.11
CA ILE A 66 -1.83 -12.88 0.82
C ILE A 66 -2.92 -13.61 1.59
N HIS A 67 -2.78 -14.93 1.67
CA HIS A 67 -3.68 -15.82 2.40
C HIS A 67 -3.05 -16.35 3.70
N GLU A 68 -1.92 -15.78 4.14
CA GLU A 68 -1.19 -16.20 5.34
C GLU A 68 -1.89 -15.81 6.64
N ASP A 69 -1.57 -16.58 7.69
CA ASP A 69 -2.06 -16.37 9.05
C ASP A 69 -1.51 -15.06 9.64
N LYS A 70 -2.39 -14.34 10.32
CA LYS A 70 -2.20 -12.94 10.77
C LYS A 70 -0.92 -12.73 11.61
N ALA A 71 -0.52 -13.76 12.34
CA ALA A 71 0.65 -13.75 13.23
C ALA A 71 2.00 -13.59 12.50
N SER A 72 2.12 -14.13 11.28
CA SER A 72 3.33 -13.98 10.45
C SER A 72 3.46 -12.55 9.94
N PHE A 73 2.32 -11.89 9.69
CA PHE A 73 2.23 -10.53 9.18
C PHE A 73 2.55 -9.47 10.24
N ASP A 74 2.21 -9.70 11.50
CA ASP A 74 2.49 -8.76 12.60
C ASP A 74 3.99 -8.50 12.78
N ARG A 75 4.85 -9.52 12.56
CA ARG A 75 6.32 -9.34 12.61
C ARG A 75 6.84 -8.51 11.43
N ILE A 76 6.30 -8.73 10.24
CA ILE A 76 6.66 -7.97 9.02
C ILE A 76 6.15 -6.53 9.10
N SER A 77 4.96 -6.34 9.66
CA SER A 77 4.35 -5.05 9.98
C SER A 77 5.22 -4.25 10.94
N LEU A 78 5.74 -4.87 12.00
CA LEU A 78 6.68 -4.24 12.94
C LEU A 78 7.94 -3.73 12.24
N VAL A 79 8.59 -4.54 11.40
CA VAL A 79 9.80 -4.13 10.67
C VAL A 79 9.50 -2.99 9.69
N SER A 80 8.40 -3.10 8.94
CA SER A 80 7.96 -2.05 8.00
C SER A 80 7.61 -0.74 8.73
N HIS A 81 7.10 -0.84 9.96
CA HIS A 81 6.79 0.29 10.83
C HIS A 81 8.05 1.06 11.23
N TRP A 82 9.12 0.35 11.58
CA TRP A 82 10.40 0.95 11.94
C TRP A 82 11.03 1.61 10.73
N THR A 83 10.99 0.98 9.55
CA THR A 83 11.48 1.58 8.30
C THR A 83 10.71 2.83 7.88
N ILE A 84 9.38 2.85 8.00
CA ILE A 84 8.57 4.04 7.67
C ILE A 84 8.82 5.17 8.68
N ASN A 85 8.90 4.86 9.98
CA ASN A 85 9.22 5.87 10.99
C ASN A 85 10.64 6.40 10.80
N ASP A 86 11.63 5.57 10.49
CA ASP A 86 13.00 6.03 10.20
C ASP A 86 13.04 6.93 8.96
N ILE A 87 12.32 6.59 7.88
CA ILE A 87 12.18 7.46 6.70
C ILE A 87 11.53 8.81 7.06
N LEU A 88 10.62 8.83 8.03
CA LEU A 88 9.95 10.05 8.51
C LEU A 88 10.81 10.85 9.51
N ILE A 89 11.72 10.20 10.24
CA ILE A 89 12.59 10.81 11.25
C ILE A 89 13.84 11.45 10.61
N TYR A 90 14.40 10.87 9.53
CA TYR A 90 15.63 11.38 8.89
C TYR A 90 15.43 12.51 7.86
N LYS A 91 14.28 13.18 7.87
CA LYS A 91 14.09 14.48 7.19
C LYS A 91 13.89 15.58 8.23
N VAL A 92 14.97 15.87 8.97
CA VAL A 92 15.19 17.14 9.67
C VAL A 92 16.41 17.79 9.06
#